data_AF-A0A9E5QDI2-F1
#
_entry.id   AF-A0A9E5QDI2-F1
#
_cell.length_a   1.000
_cell.length_b   1.000
_cell.length_c   1.000
_cell.angle_alpha   90.00
_cell.angle_beta   90.00
_cell.angle_gamma   90.00
#
_symmetry.space_group_name_H-M   'P 1'
#
loop_
_entity.id
_entity.type
_entity.pdbx_description
1 polymer ?
#
loop_
_entity_poly.entity_id
_entity_poly.type
_entity_poly.pdbx_seq_one_letter_code
_entity_poly.pdbx_strand_id
1 'polypeptide(L)'
;MSSNRVWSIYESAEQRGLLWIGTWGGGLNKLLRRKEEILHYKHKPGNPNSLGDNTVWSIYEDHSGALWIGTNKGLDKMERTEIGETGFTH
;
A
#
# COMPACT_ATOMS: atom_id res chain seq x y z
N MET A 1 18.67 11.44 -10.65
CA MET A 1 17.57 12.18 -9.99
C MET A 1 16.76 11.17 -9.19
N SER A 2 16.80 11.24 -7.86
CA SER A 2 15.97 10.39 -7.01
C SER A 2 14.51 10.81 -7.18
N SER A 3 13.71 9.96 -7.81
CA SER A 3 12.30 10.23 -8.07
C SER A 3 11.49 9.97 -6.80
N ASN A 4 11.35 10.99 -5.94
CA ASN A 4 10.48 10.95 -4.75
C ASN A 4 9.16 11.69 -5.03
N ARG A 5 8.45 11.28 -6.09
CA ARG A 5 7.11 11.80 -6.36
C ARG A 5 6.08 10.95 -5.61
N VAL A 6 5.61 11.49 -4.49
CA VAL A 6 4.49 10.93 -3.74
C VAL A 6 3.22 11.23 -4.53
N TRP A 7 2.57 10.19 -5.06
CA TRP A 7 1.39 10.35 -5.92
C TRP A 7 0.08 10.23 -5.15
N SER A 8 0.10 9.54 -4.01
CA SER A 8 -1.06 9.39 -3.15
C SER A 8 -0.62 9.22 -1.69
N ILE A 9 -1.32 9.91 -0.79
CA ILE A 9 -1.23 9.72 0.65
C ILE A 9 -2.65 9.41 1.13
N TYR A 10 -2.79 8.32 1.87
CA TYR A 10 -4.03 7.98 2.56
C TYR A 10 -3.76 7.84 4.06
N GLU A 11 -4.55 8.51 4.89
CA GLU A 11 -4.52 8.34 6.36
C GLU A 11 -5.71 7.48 6.77
N SER A 12 -5.45 6.38 7.49
CA SER A 12 -6.50 5.45 7.88
C SER A 12 -7.48 6.10 8.84
N ALA A 13 -8.77 5.97 8.52
CA ALA A 13 -9.85 6.49 9.35
C ALA A 13 -9.93 5.77 10.71
N GLU A 14 -9.53 4.50 10.76
CA GLU A 14 -9.60 3.65 11.95
C GLU A 14 -8.35 3.75 12.84
N GLN A 15 -7.17 3.99 12.23
CA GLN A 15 -5.90 4.01 12.94
C GLN A 15 -5.22 5.37 12.82
N ARG A 16 -5.48 6.24 13.80
CA ARG A 16 -4.83 7.55 13.89
C ARG A 16 -3.31 7.44 13.80
N GLY A 17 -2.73 8.05 12.76
CA GLY A 17 -1.29 8.05 12.52
C GLY A 17 -0.77 6.89 11.69
N LEU A 18 -1.64 6.06 11.11
CA LEU A 18 -1.28 5.14 10.03
C LEU A 18 -1.42 5.85 8.68
N LEU A 19 -0.31 5.91 7.95
CA LEU A 19 -0.24 6.50 6.62
C LEU A 19 0.14 5.46 5.57
N TRP A 20 -0.56 5.48 4.46
CA TRP A 20 -0.25 4.72 3.27
C TRP A 20 0.20 5.67 2.16
N ILE A 21 1.33 5.36 1.54
CA ILE A 21 2.00 6.24 0.57
C ILE A 21 2.29 5.45 -0.70
N GLY A 22 1.62 5.84 -1.77
CA GLY A 22 1.83 5.32 -3.11
C GLY A 22 2.95 6.07 -3.81
N THR A 23 3.87 5.33 -4.43
CA THR A 23 5.02 5.91 -5.13
C THR A 23 5.11 5.46 -6.58
N TRP A 24 5.78 6.28 -7.39
CA TRP A 24 6.08 5.95 -8.78
C TRP A 24 7.33 5.08 -8.86
N GLY A 25 7.15 3.76 -8.88
CA GLY A 25 8.22 2.76 -9.02
C GLY A 25 8.85 2.29 -7.71
N GLY A 26 8.50 2.89 -6.56
CA GLY A 26 8.96 2.48 -5.23
C GLY A 26 8.03 1.50 -4.50
N GLY A 27 6.82 1.28 -5.03
CA GLY A 27 5.77 0.47 -4.43
C GLY A 27 4.88 1.25 -3.45
N LEU A 28 4.27 0.51 -2.53
CA LEU A 28 3.41 1.01 -1.47
C LEU A 28 4.19 1.06 -0.16
N ASN A 29 4.13 2.18 0.56
CA ASN A 29 4.75 2.34 1.86
C ASN A 29 3.68 2.51 2.93
N LYS A 30 3.87 1.84 4.06
CA LYS A 30 3.07 1.98 5.27
C LYS A 30 3.92 2.63 6.34
N LEU A 31 3.48 3.77 6.86
CA LEU A 31 4.17 4.53 7.88
C LEU A 31 3.30 4.61 9.13
N LEU A 32 3.86 4.18 10.26
CA LEU A 32 3.26 4.39 11.58
C LEU A 32 3.90 5.62 12.23
N ARG A 33 3.20 6.76 12.23
CA ARG A 33 3.72 8.06 12.73
C ARG A 33 4.32 7.98 14.14
N ARG A 34 3.84 7.07 14.98
CA ARG A 34 4.30 6.94 16.38
C ARG A 34 5.53 6.05 16.58
N LYS A 35 5.83 5.18 15.61
CA LYS A 35 6.88 4.15 15.76
C LYS A 35 8.09 4.39 14.87
N GLU A 36 8.05 5.38 13.99
CA GLU A 36 9.05 5.59 12.93
C GLU A 36 9.29 4.33 12.06
N GLU A 37 8.37 3.37 12.11
CA GLU A 37 8.43 2.14 11.33
C GLU A 37 7.82 2.39 9.95
N ILE A 38 8.61 2.09 8.92
CA ILE A 38 8.18 2.11 7.52
C ILE A 38 8.23 0.68 7.00
N LEU A 39 7.08 0.17 6.55
CA LEU A 39 7.00 -1.10 5.84
C LEU A 39 6.85 -0.84 4.33
N HIS A 40 7.62 -1.57 3.54
CA HIS A 40 7.67 -1.42 2.09
C HIS A 40 7.08 -2.64 1.40
N TYR A 41 6.03 -2.44 0.62
CA TYR A 41 5.42 -3.46 -0.22
C TYR A 41 5.80 -3.21 -1.68
N LYS A 42 6.40 -4.23 -2.30
CA LYS A 42 6.90 -4.19 -3.68
C LYS A 42 6.47 -5.41 -4.46
N HIS A 43 6.41 -5.26 -5.77
CA HIS A 43 6.28 -6.36 -6.70
C HIS A 43 7.47 -7.31 -6.59
N LYS A 44 7.19 -8.60 -6.39
CA LYS A 44 8.17 -9.67 -6.36
C LYS A 44 7.82 -10.68 -7.46
N PRO A 45 8.60 -10.73 -8.56
CA PRO A 45 8.38 -11.73 -9.60
C PRO A 45 8.33 -13.14 -9.02
N GLY A 46 7.30 -13.92 -9.38
CA GLY A 46 7.09 -15.28 -8.88
C GLY A 46 6.36 -15.39 -7.54
N ASN A 47 6.02 -14.28 -6.88
CA ASN A 47 5.14 -14.27 -5.71
C ASN A 47 3.79 -13.62 -6.06
N PRO A 48 2.72 -14.41 -6.28
CA PRO A 48 1.40 -13.90 -6.63
C PRO A 48 0.70 -13.15 -5.48
N ASN A 49 1.23 -13.21 -4.27
CA ASN A 49 0.70 -12.48 -3.11
C ASN A 49 1.45 -11.15 -2.86
N SER A 50 2.31 -10.74 -3.79
CA SER A 50 3.02 -9.47 -3.75
C SER A 50 2.30 -8.41 -4.58
N LEU A 51 2.68 -7.14 -4.44
CA LEU A 51 2.07 -6.04 -5.18
C LEU A 51 2.14 -6.29 -6.70
N GLY A 52 1.09 -5.97 -7.45
CA GLY A 52 1.00 -6.25 -8.89
C GLY A 52 2.01 -5.45 -9.71
N ASP A 53 2.25 -4.19 -9.32
CA ASP A 53 3.28 -3.33 -9.90
C ASP A 53 3.83 -2.33 -8.87
N ASN A 54 5.08 -1.90 -9.03
CA ASN A 54 5.71 -0.93 -8.11
C ASN A 54 5.22 0.52 -8.33
N THR A 55 4.46 0.78 -9.39
CA THR A 55 3.82 2.07 -9.63
C THR A 55 2.43 2.07 -9.03
N VAL A 56 2.26 2.83 -7.94
CA VAL A 56 0.99 2.97 -7.23
C VAL A 56 0.38 4.33 -7.53
N TRP A 57 -0.79 4.33 -8.16
CA TRP A 57 -1.53 5.53 -8.57
C TRP A 57 -2.55 5.98 -7.54
N SER A 58 -3.24 5.02 -6.91
CA SER A 58 -4.33 5.30 -5.98
C SER A 58 -4.35 4.29 -4.85
N ILE A 59 -4.80 4.76 -3.69
CA ILE A 59 -5.01 3.96 -2.49
C ILE A 59 -6.39 4.33 -1.96
N TYR A 60 -7.20 3.33 -1.68
CA TYR A 60 -8.55 3.50 -1.15
C TYR A 60 -8.81 2.44 -0.08
N GLU A 61 -9.28 2.86 1.09
CA GLU A 61 -9.76 1.95 2.14
C GLU A 61 -11.28 1.88 2.03
N ASP A 62 -11.84 0.68 1.90
CA ASP A 62 -13.28 0.49 1.89
C ASP A 62 -13.85 0.39 3.31
N HIS A 63 -15.17 0.36 3.41
CA HIS A 63 -15.91 0.28 4.66
C HIS A 63 -15.70 -1.03 5.46
N SER A 64 -15.06 -2.04 4.87
CA SER A 64 -14.65 -3.28 5.57
C SER A 64 -13.22 -3.21 6.11
N GLY A 65 -12.51 -2.10 5.87
CA GLY A 65 -11.10 -1.92 6.21
C GLY A 65 -10.15 -2.55 5.19
N ALA A 66 -10.65 -3.05 4.06
CA ALA A 66 -9.79 -3.57 3.01
C ALA A 66 -9.18 -2.42 2.20
N LEU A 67 -7.91 -2.57 1.85
CA LEU A 67 -7.18 -1.62 1.02
C LEU A 67 -7.21 -2.05 -0.43
N TRP A 68 -7.56 -1.10 -1.29
CA TRP A 68 -7.56 -1.20 -2.73
C TRP A 68 -6.46 -0.30 -3.29
N ILE A 69 -5.58 -0.89 -4.09
CA ILE A 69 -4.38 -0.27 -4.62
C ILE A 69 -4.46 -0.28 -6.14
N GLY A 70 -4.65 0.88 -6.74
CA GLY A 70 -4.57 1.02 -8.19
C GLY A 70 -3.11 1.08 -8.63
N THR A 71 -2.69 0.10 -9.41
CA THR A 71 -1.33 0.02 -9.97
C THR A 71 -1.34 0.13 -11.48
N ASN A 72 -0.15 0.21 -12.10
CA ASN A 72 -0.04 0.20 -13.56
C ASN A 72 -0.55 -1.09 -14.22
N LYS A 73 -0.62 -2.20 -13.48
CA LYS A 73 -1.02 -3.51 -14.01
C LYS A 73 -2.42 -3.94 -13.60
N GLY A 74 -3.16 -3.10 -12.89
CA GLY A 74 -4.52 -3.41 -12.47
C GLY A 74 -4.80 -2.93 -11.06
N LEU A 75 -5.65 -3.68 -10.37
CA LEU A 75 -6.13 -3.37 -9.04
C LEU A 75 -5.70 -4.47 -8.07
N ASP A 76 -4.98 -4.12 -7.02
CA ASP A 76 -4.63 -5.05 -5.96
C ASP A 76 -5.51 -4.80 -4.74
N LYS A 77 -6.01 -5.86 -4.12
CA LYS A 77 -6.73 -5.81 -2.84
C LYS A 77 -5.85 -6.41 -1.74
N MET A 78 -5.89 -5.81 -0.56
CA MET A 78 -5.25 -6.32 0.65
C MET A 78 -6.24 -6.26 1.81
N GLU A 79 -6.55 -7.41 2.38
CA GLU A 79 -7.39 -7.49 3.57
C GLU A 79 -6.59 -7.08 4.81
N ARG A 80 -7.25 -6.35 5.71
CA ARG A 80 -6.71 -6.00 7.02
C ARG A 80 -7.49 -6.78 8.08
N THR A 81 -6.75 -7.50 8.91
CA THR A 81 -7.30 -8.25 10.03
C THR A 81 -6.74 -7.70 11.35
N GLU A 82 -7.38 -8.02 12.47
CA GLU A 82 -6.92 -7.60 13.81
C GLU A 82 -5.49 -8.08 14.12
N ILE A 83 -5.05 -9.19 13.50
CA ILE A 83 -3.72 -9.78 13.68
C ILE A 83 -2.68 -9.28 12.66
N GLY A 84 -3.07 -8.45 11.68
CA GLY A 84 -2.18 -7.88 10.67
C GLY A 84 -2.79 -7.83 9.26
N GLU A 85 -1.96 -7.52 8.26
CA GLU A 85 -2.37 -7.49 6.85
C GLU A 85 -2.14 -8.84 6.15
N THR A 86 -3.02 -9.19 5.20
CA THR A 86 -2.81 -10.35 4.32
C THR A 86 -1.89 -10.00 3.15
N GLY A 87 -1.57 -11.01 2.32
CA GLY A 87 -0.98 -10.77 1.01
C GLY A 87 -1.92 -10.03 0.06
N PHE A 88 -1.39 -9.56 -1.06
CA PHE A 88 -2.17 -8.91 -2.12
C PHE A 88 -2.90 -9.95 -2.96
N THR A 89 -4.11 -9.62 -3.39
CA THR A 89 -4.88 -10.39 -4.38
C THR A 89 -5.20 -9.50 -5.57
N HIS A 90 -5.04 -10.05 -6.78
CA HIS A 90 -5.21 -9.36 -8.07
C HIS A 90 -6.55 -9.64 -8.73
#